data_AF-A0A391PTD1-F1
#
_entry.id   AF-A0A391PTD1-F1
#
_cell.length_a   1.000
_cell.length_b   1.000
_cell.length_c   1.000
_cell.angle_alpha   90.00
_cell.angle_beta   90.00
_cell.angle_gamma   90.00
#
_symmetry.space_group_name_H-M   'P 1'
#
loop_
_entity.id
_entity.type
_entity.pdbx_description
1 polymer ?
#
loop_
_entity_poly.entity_id
_entity_poly.type
_entity_poly.pdbx_seq_one_letter_code
_entity_poly.pdbx_strand_id
1 'polypeptide(L)'
;MNPSSFPGGETDVVRQQILAAMDRLLGGEPLRSTGRLSVSQLAVEADVGRWQLTHQHVDLKELFQARVRNTDGAPAAFARQLSDYDKLKRDHTALLAHCAELEDRLNTYASAIQLLVLERDAAARKAPVADIASRRTGRS
;
A
#
# COMPACT_ATOMS: atom_id res chain seq x y z
N MET A 1 0.47 -41.92 -32.51
CA MET A 1 -0.23 -42.06 -31.21
C MET A 1 -0.48 -40.66 -30.64
N ASN A 2 -1.74 -40.23 -30.53
CA ASN A 2 -2.11 -39.15 -29.62
C ASN A 2 -2.68 -39.82 -28.36
N PRO A 3 -2.17 -39.52 -27.14
CA PRO A 3 -2.78 -40.01 -25.93
C PRO A 3 -4.06 -39.20 -25.68
N SER A 4 -5.20 -39.88 -25.77
CA SER A 4 -6.49 -39.37 -25.35
C SER A 4 -6.42 -39.00 -23.87
N SER A 5 -6.34 -37.69 -23.59
CA SER A 5 -6.41 -37.14 -22.24
C SER A 5 -7.77 -37.48 -21.62
N PHE A 6 -7.76 -38.16 -20.47
CA PHE A 6 -8.97 -38.49 -19.75
C PHE A 6 -9.52 -37.23 -19.07
N PRO A 7 -10.73 -36.74 -19.42
CA PRO A 7 -11.26 -35.48 -18.90
C PRO A 7 -11.69 -35.54 -17.42
N GLY A 8 -11.65 -36.70 -16.77
CA GLY A 8 -12.04 -36.87 -15.37
C GLY A 8 -11.00 -36.34 -14.38
N GLY A 9 -9.70 -36.61 -14.60
CA GLY A 9 -8.65 -36.28 -13.63
C GLY A 9 -8.29 -34.80 -13.58
N GLU A 10 -8.31 -34.11 -14.72
CA GLU A 10 -8.05 -32.67 -14.80
C GLU A 10 -9.17 -31.86 -14.13
N THR A 11 -10.42 -32.30 -14.30
CA THR A 11 -11.60 -31.71 -13.66
C THR A 11 -11.53 -31.81 -12.14
N ASP A 12 -11.00 -32.90 -11.59
CA ASP A 12 -10.84 -33.08 -10.14
C ASP A 12 -9.74 -32.20 -9.54
N VAL A 13 -8.60 -32.05 -10.24
CA VAL A 13 -7.52 -31.15 -9.80
C VAL A 13 -7.98 -29.69 -9.85
N VAL A 14 -8.63 -29.27 -10.93
CA VAL A 14 -9.18 -27.92 -11.08
C VAL A 14 -10.26 -27.66 -10.02
N ARG A 15 -11.13 -28.63 -9.74
CA ARG A 15 -12.13 -28.54 -8.66
C ARG A 15 -11.46 -28.34 -7.30
N GLN A 16 -10.39 -29.07 -6.99
CA GLN A 16 -9.64 -28.89 -5.75
C GLN A 16 -8.99 -27.50 -5.66
N GLN A 17 -8.43 -26.99 -6.76
CA GLN A 17 -7.85 -25.65 -6.82
C GLN A 17 -8.90 -24.56 -6.56
N ILE A 18 -10.09 -24.71 -7.15
CA ILE A 18 -11.21 -23.80 -6.92
C ILE A 18 -11.66 -23.85 -5.45
N LEU A 19 -11.82 -25.04 -4.86
CA LEU A 19 -12.20 -25.18 -3.46
C LEU A 19 -11.16 -24.55 -2.51
N ALA A 20 -9.87 -24.81 -2.73
CA ALA A 20 -8.80 -24.20 -1.95
C ALA A 20 -8.78 -22.67 -2.08
N ALA A 21 -9.05 -22.15 -3.29
CA ALA A 21 -9.17 -20.71 -3.52
C ALA A 21 -10.38 -20.10 -2.83
N MET A 22 -11.51 -20.81 -2.77
CA MET A 22 -12.70 -20.37 -2.02
C MET A 22 -12.39 -20.24 -0.52
N ASP A 23 -11.74 -21.25 0.06
CA ASP A 23 -11.42 -21.26 1.48
C ASP A 23 -10.44 -20.13 1.83
N ARG A 24 -9.45 -19.84 0.96
CA ARG A 24 -8.56 -18.68 1.09
C ARG A 24 -9.28 -17.34 1.01
N LEU A 25 -10.18 -17.18 0.01
CA LEU A 25 -10.97 -15.96 -0.17
C LEU A 25 -11.92 -15.71 1.00
N LEU A 26 -12.60 -16.75 1.48
CA LEU A 26 -13.51 -16.65 2.62
C LEU A 26 -12.75 -16.49 3.95
N GLY A 27 -11.54 -17.03 4.05
CA GLY A 27 -10.65 -16.87 5.19
C GLY A 27 -9.91 -15.52 5.25
N GLY A 28 -9.95 -14.72 4.18
CA GLY A 28 -9.29 -13.42 4.12
C GLY A 28 -7.79 -13.47 3.81
N GLU A 29 -7.27 -14.61 3.32
CA GLU A 29 -5.86 -14.83 2.97
C GLU A 29 -5.70 -15.08 1.45
N PRO A 30 -6.06 -14.12 0.58
CA PRO A 30 -5.91 -14.27 -0.86
C PRO A 30 -4.43 -14.25 -1.28
N LEU A 31 -4.02 -15.18 -2.15
CA LEU A 31 -2.64 -15.27 -2.65
C LEU A 31 -2.43 -14.54 -3.98
N ARG A 32 -3.45 -14.55 -4.85
CA ARG A 32 -3.35 -14.06 -6.24
C ARG A 32 -4.39 -12.99 -6.56
N SER A 33 -5.43 -12.88 -5.74
CA SER A 33 -6.56 -11.97 -5.93
C SER A 33 -6.52 -10.78 -4.99
N THR A 34 -7.35 -9.79 -5.29
CA THR A 34 -7.54 -8.58 -4.46
C THR A 34 -8.35 -8.84 -3.19
N GLY A 35 -8.75 -10.10 -2.92
CA GLY A 35 -9.57 -10.46 -1.77
C GLY A 35 -11.06 -10.15 -1.89
N ARG A 36 -11.54 -9.60 -3.03
CA ARG A 36 -12.98 -9.36 -3.21
C ARG A 36 -13.71 -10.67 -3.44
N LEU A 37 -14.80 -10.90 -2.71
CA LEU A 37 -15.67 -12.07 -2.82
C LEU A 37 -16.52 -12.04 -4.10
N SER A 38 -15.88 -12.25 -5.26
CA SER A 38 -16.55 -12.30 -6.56
C SER A 38 -16.07 -13.49 -7.39
N VAL A 39 -16.94 -13.98 -8.30
CA VAL A 39 -16.64 -15.13 -9.17
C VAL A 39 -15.40 -14.86 -10.05
N SER A 40 -15.19 -13.62 -10.48
CA SER A 40 -14.00 -13.24 -11.26
C SER A 40 -12.73 -13.32 -10.43
N GLN A 41 -12.78 -12.92 -9.15
CA GLN A 41 -11.61 -13.01 -8.27
C GLN A 41 -11.36 -14.45 -7.82
N LEU A 42 -12.40 -15.27 -7.67
CA LEU A 42 -12.24 -16.70 -7.45
C LEU A 42 -11.52 -17.38 -8.62
N ALA A 43 -11.83 -16.99 -9.86
CA ALA A 43 -11.14 -17.50 -11.04
C ALA A 43 -9.64 -17.14 -11.01
N VAL A 44 -9.31 -15.89 -10.66
CA VAL A 44 -7.93 -15.41 -10.53
C VAL A 44 -7.20 -16.10 -9.37
N GLU A 45 -7.87 -16.30 -8.24
CA GLU A 45 -7.31 -16.94 -7.05
C GLU A 45 -7.03 -18.44 -7.26
N ALA A 46 -7.92 -19.12 -7.99
CA ALA A 46 -7.74 -20.51 -8.37
C ALA A 46 -6.83 -20.68 -9.60
N ASP A 47 -6.49 -19.59 -10.29
CA ASP A 47 -5.71 -19.58 -11.54
C ASP A 47 -6.36 -20.42 -12.64
N VAL A 48 -7.68 -20.26 -12.74
CA VAL A 48 -8.55 -20.95 -13.68
C VAL A 48 -9.25 -19.94 -14.58
N GLY A 49 -9.60 -20.37 -15.79
CA GLY A 49 -10.36 -19.54 -16.70
C GLY A 49 -11.78 -19.31 -16.17
N ARG A 50 -12.31 -18.09 -16.29
CA ARG A 50 -13.70 -17.77 -15.90
C ARG A 50 -14.72 -18.69 -16.58
N TRP A 51 -14.42 -19.17 -17.79
CA TRP A 51 -15.26 -20.12 -18.53
C TRP A 51 -15.45 -21.46 -17.79
N GLN A 52 -14.43 -21.93 -17.07
CA GLN A 52 -14.52 -23.16 -16.27
C GLN A 52 -15.55 -23.02 -15.15
N LEU A 53 -15.64 -21.87 -14.48
CA LEU A 53 -16.65 -21.60 -13.45
C LEU A 53 -18.06 -21.34 -14.01
N THR A 54 -18.20 -21.07 -15.31
CA THR A 54 -19.51 -20.81 -15.93
C THR A 54 -20.06 -21.97 -16.76
N HIS A 55 -19.22 -22.89 -17.21
CA HIS A 55 -19.65 -24.02 -18.06
C HIS A 55 -19.28 -25.40 -17.49
N GLN A 56 -18.23 -25.52 -16.66
CA GLN A 56 -17.73 -26.82 -16.17
C GLN A 56 -17.97 -27.03 -14.67
N HIS A 57 -17.81 -25.99 -13.86
CA HIS A 57 -17.88 -26.00 -12.40
C HIS A 57 -18.90 -24.99 -11.89
N VAL A 58 -20.10 -25.02 -12.48
CA VAL A 58 -21.20 -24.12 -12.11
C VAL A 58 -21.67 -24.37 -10.68
N ASP A 59 -21.60 -25.62 -10.23
CA ASP A 59 -21.84 -26.06 -8.86
C ASP A 59 -20.93 -25.34 -7.85
N LEU A 60 -19.64 -25.20 -8.18
CA LEU A 60 -18.69 -24.47 -7.33
C LEU A 60 -18.98 -22.98 -7.32
N LYS A 61 -19.36 -22.39 -8.46
CA LYS A 61 -19.81 -20.99 -8.50
C LYS A 61 -21.01 -20.77 -7.58
N GLU A 62 -22.01 -21.65 -7.62
CA GLU A 62 -23.19 -21.55 -6.76
C GLU A 62 -22.84 -21.77 -5.28
N LEU A 63 -21.97 -22.74 -4.98
CA LEU A 63 -21.47 -22.99 -3.63
C LEU A 63 -20.70 -21.78 -3.08
N PHE A 64 -19.90 -21.11 -3.92
CA PHE A 64 -19.23 -19.86 -3.54
C PHE A 64 -20.25 -18.80 -3.18
N GLN A 65 -21.24 -18.58 -4.05
CA GLN A 65 -22.26 -17.57 -3.83
C GLN A 65 -23.12 -17.87 -2.59
N ALA A 66 -23.44 -19.13 -2.34
CA ALA A 66 -24.16 -19.56 -1.14
C ALA A 66 -23.31 -19.35 0.11
N ARG A 67 -22.02 -19.71 0.09
CA ARG A 67 -21.09 -19.44 1.19
C ARG A 67 -20.94 -17.96 1.42
N VAL A 68 -20.72 -17.15 0.39
CA VAL A 68 -20.63 -15.69 0.49
C VAL A 68 -21.91 -15.14 1.13
N ARG A 69 -23.11 -15.53 0.68
CA ARG A 69 -24.39 -15.13 1.30
C ARG A 69 -24.54 -15.57 2.75
N ASN A 70 -24.08 -16.77 3.11
CA ASN A 70 -24.11 -17.25 4.49
C ASN A 70 -23.07 -16.53 5.37
N THR A 71 -21.94 -16.13 4.78
CA THR A 71 -20.92 -15.31 5.43
C THR A 71 -21.37 -13.84 5.49
N ASP A 72 -22.23 -13.41 4.57
CA ASP A 72 -22.95 -12.13 4.55
C ASP A 72 -24.10 -12.07 5.58
N GLY A 73 -24.18 -13.04 6.52
CA GLY A 73 -24.75 -12.79 7.84
C GLY A 73 -23.82 -11.93 8.72
N ALA A 74 -22.54 -11.79 8.34
CA ALA A 74 -21.52 -10.91 8.90
C ALA A 74 -20.95 -9.87 7.89
N PRO A 75 -21.75 -9.28 6.97
CA PRO A 75 -21.25 -8.50 5.83
C PRO A 75 -20.72 -7.11 6.24
N ALA A 76 -21.07 -6.65 7.45
CA ALA A 76 -20.60 -5.36 7.95
C ALA A 76 -19.12 -5.39 8.34
N ALA A 77 -18.56 -6.53 8.73
CA ALA A 77 -17.18 -6.61 9.24
C ALA A 77 -16.15 -6.56 8.10
N PHE A 78 -16.32 -7.37 7.05
CA PHE A 78 -15.41 -7.41 5.91
C PHE A 78 -15.52 -6.17 5.01
N ALA A 79 -16.73 -5.65 4.78
CA ALA A 79 -16.91 -4.40 4.04
C ALA A 79 -16.30 -3.21 4.80
N ARG A 80 -16.43 -3.17 6.14
CA ARG A 80 -15.71 -2.20 6.98
C ARG A 80 -14.21 -2.39 6.88
N GLN A 81 -13.69 -3.60 7.02
CA GLN A 81 -12.25 -3.87 6.94
C GLN A 81 -11.63 -3.42 5.62
N LEU A 82 -12.29 -3.65 4.48
CA LEU A 82 -11.79 -3.15 3.20
C LEU A 82 -11.85 -1.62 3.12
N SER A 83 -12.94 -1.01 3.62
CA SER A 83 -13.06 0.45 3.70
C SER A 83 -12.04 1.10 4.65
N ASP A 84 -11.69 0.39 5.72
CA ASP A 84 -10.78 0.85 6.75
C ASP A 84 -9.34 0.67 6.30
N TYR A 85 -9.04 -0.38 5.52
CA TYR A 85 -7.77 -0.53 4.82
C TYR A 85 -7.56 0.58 3.78
N ASP A 86 -8.58 0.91 2.98
CA ASP A 86 -8.50 2.00 2.02
C ASP A 86 -8.36 3.37 2.71
N LYS A 87 -8.99 3.57 3.87
CA LYS A 87 -8.77 4.76 4.71
C LYS A 87 -7.36 4.80 5.26
N LEU A 88 -6.89 3.70 5.86
CA LEU A 88 -5.55 3.62 6.44
C LEU A 88 -4.47 3.85 5.38
N LYS A 89 -4.66 3.34 4.16
CA LYS A 89 -3.77 3.60 3.03
C LYS A 89 -3.75 5.08 2.64
N ARG A 90 -4.93 5.73 2.59
CA ARG A 90 -5.03 7.17 2.33
C ARG A 90 -4.33 7.98 3.43
N ASP A 91 -4.57 7.63 4.68
CA ASP A 91 -3.97 8.30 5.84
C ASP A 91 -2.45 8.12 5.84
N HIS A 92 -1.95 6.93 5.49
CA HIS A 92 -0.52 6.68 5.34
C HIS A 92 0.10 7.55 4.24
N THR A 93 -0.55 7.65 3.08
CA THR A 93 -0.06 8.53 2.00
C THR A 93 -0.09 10.01 2.38
N ALA A 94 -1.11 10.45 3.12
CA ALA A 94 -1.19 11.81 3.64
C ALA A 94 -0.09 12.08 4.68
N LEU A 95 0.18 11.12 5.56
CA LEU A 95 1.23 11.23 6.56
C LEU A 95 2.62 11.29 5.93
N LEU A 96 2.89 10.47 4.90
CA LEU A 96 4.14 10.53 4.14
C LEU A 96 4.33 11.90 3.46
N ALA A 97 3.26 12.46 2.88
CA ALA A 97 3.31 13.79 2.30
C ALA A 97 3.61 14.87 3.35
N HIS A 98 3.01 14.76 4.54
CA HIS A 98 3.27 15.67 5.64
C HIS A 98 4.70 15.55 6.19
N CYS A 99 5.25 14.34 6.27
CA CYS A 99 6.66 14.12 6.63
C CYS A 99 7.60 14.78 5.60
N ALA A 100 7.33 14.61 4.30
CA ALA A 100 8.12 15.24 3.25
C ALA A 100 8.06 16.79 3.33
N GLU A 101 6.88 17.35 3.62
CA GLU A 101 6.73 18.80 3.81
C GLU A 101 7.50 19.31 5.05
N LEU A 102 7.48 18.56 6.14
CA LEU A 102 8.26 18.91 7.34
C LEU A 102 9.76 18.86 7.08
N GLU A 103 10.24 17.86 6.34
CA GLU A 103 11.64 17.76 5.93
C GLU A 103 12.07 18.95 5.06
N ASP A 104 11.23 19.38 4.12
CA ASP A 104 11.52 20.55 3.27
C ASP A 104 11.58 21.86 4.08
N ARG A 105 10.66 22.03 5.04
CA ARG A 105 10.68 23.16 5.97
C ARG A 105 11.93 23.14 6.86
N LEU A 106 12.33 21.97 7.37
CA LEU A 106 13.55 21.82 8.16
C LEU A 106 14.79 22.19 7.34
N ASN A 107 14.87 21.77 6.08
CA ASN A 107 15.97 22.13 5.18
C ASN A 107 16.01 23.64 4.91
N THR A 108 14.85 24.27 4.74
CA THR A 108 14.75 25.73 4.57
C THR A 108 15.24 26.46 5.81
N TYR A 109 14.81 26.05 7.01
CA TYR A 109 15.28 26.65 8.26
C TYR A 109 16.76 26.42 8.49
N ALA A 110 17.28 25.21 8.23
CA ALA A 110 18.70 24.92 8.34
C ALA A 110 19.53 25.83 7.42
N SER A 111 19.08 26.03 6.18
CA SER A 111 19.75 26.91 5.22
C SER A 111 19.74 28.37 5.68
N ALA A 112 18.61 28.86 6.20
CA ALA A 112 18.50 30.21 6.74
C ALA A 112 19.40 30.42 7.96
N ILE A 113 19.45 29.45 8.88
CA ILE A 113 20.34 29.49 10.05
C ILE A 113 21.80 29.51 9.62
N GLN A 114 22.19 28.65 8.66
CA GLN A 114 23.55 28.63 8.13
C GLN A 114 23.95 29.98 7.53
N LEU A 115 23.06 30.61 6.77
CA LEU A 115 23.30 31.94 6.20
C LEU A 115 23.50 32.99 7.31
N LEU A 116 22.64 33.02 8.33
CA LEU A 116 22.75 33.96 9.45
C LEU A 116 24.04 33.78 10.25
N VAL A 117 24.48 32.52 10.44
CA VAL A 117 25.77 32.23 11.08
C VAL A 117 26.93 32.79 10.26
N LEU A 118 26.91 32.59 8.93
CA LEU A 118 27.93 33.14 8.04
C LEU A 118 27.96 34.67 8.07
N GLU A 119 26.80 35.32 8.05
CA GLU A 119 26.69 36.79 8.14
C GLU A 119 27.24 37.31 9.48
N ARG A 120 26.89 36.66 10.59
CA ARG A 120 27.41 37.00 11.92
C ARG A 120 28.93 36.88 11.96
N ASP A 121 29.48 35.78 11.45
CA ASP A 121 30.92 35.54 11.45
C ASP A 121 31.67 36.52 10.52
N ALA A 122 31.04 36.98 9.44
CA ALA A 122 31.59 38.03 8.59
C ALA A 122 31.59 39.40 9.29
N ALA A 123 30.51 39.75 10.01
CA ALA A 123 30.42 40.97 10.80
C ALA A 123 31.43 40.99 11.97
N ALA A 124 31.55 39.87 12.68
CA ALA A 124 32.52 39.68 13.75
C ALA A 124 33.97 39.75 13.26
N ARG A 125 34.25 39.39 12.00
CA ARG A 125 35.58 39.59 11.38
C ARG A 125 35.84 41.03 10.93
N LYS A 126 34.81 41.81 10.59
CA LYS A 126 34.94 43.23 10.22
C LYS A 126 35.13 44.16 11.43
N ALA A 127 34.45 43.88 12.55
CA ALA A 127 34.53 44.66 13.78
C ALA A 127 35.95 44.84 14.41
N PRO A 128 36.83 43.81 14.49
CA PRO A 128 38.13 43.94 15.16
C PRO A 128 39.08 44.91 14.45
N VAL A 129 38.91 45.13 13.14
CA VAL A 129 39.75 46.08 12.38
C VAL A 129 39.35 47.53 12.67
N ALA A 130 38.06 47.81 12.85
CA ALA A 130 37.56 49.15 13.17
C ALA A 130 37.91 49.58 14.60
N ASP A 131 37.90 48.64 15.54
CA ASP A 131 38.15 48.92 16.96
C ASP A 131 39.64 49.20 17.26
N ILE A 132 40.57 48.64 16.48
CA ILE A 132 42.01 48.95 16.56
C ILE A 132 42.30 50.35 15.99
N ALA A 133 41.59 50.76 14.93
CA ALA A 133 41.74 52.09 14.33
C ALA A 133 41.24 53.21 15.25
N SER A 134 40.11 53.00 15.94
CA SER A 134 39.53 53.98 16.86
C SER A 134 40.34 54.17 18.16
N ARG A 135 41.06 53.14 18.63
CA ARG A 135 41.94 53.26 19.81
C ARG A 135 43.22 54.06 19.55
N ARG A 136 43.63 54.22 18.29
CA ARG A 136 44.83 54.99 17.91
C ARG A 136 44.59 56.50 17.80
N THR A 137 43.35 56.93 17.59
CA THR A 137 42.99 58.35 17.43
C THR A 137 42.59 59.07 18.72
N GLY A 138 42.36 58.33 19.82
CA GLY A 138 41.96 58.90 21.12
C GLY A 138 43.09 59.13 22.13
N ARG A 139 44.36 59.02 21.72
CA ARG A 139 45.52 59.26 22.60
C ARG A 139 46.44 60.31 21.95
N SER A 140 46.05 61.57 22.01
CA SER A 140 46.93 62.72 21.74
C SER A 140 46.54 63.88 22.64
#